data_AF-A0A7Y6Z308-F1
#
_entry.id   AF-A0A7Y6Z308-F1
#
_cell.length_a   1.000
_cell.length_b   1.000
_cell.length_c   1.000
_cell.angle_alpha   90.00
_cell.angle_beta   90.00
_cell.angle_gamma   90.00
#
_symmetry.space_group_name_H-M   'P 1'
#
loop_
_entity.id
_entity.type
_entity.pdbx_description
1 polymer ?
#
loop_
_entity_poly.entity_id
_entity_poly.type
_entity_poly.pdbx_seq_one_letter_code
_entity_poly.pdbx_strand_id
1 'polypeptide(L)'
;MQQSESNKVNDAANSDSGKAKSKSKNRAANQAAVQLLIETYPQTFSRNQVRPLKIGIQEDLLADDKVSKNKVKRALASYVRSLAYYRSLQAGADRVDLQGAAAGQVTEAEAEHAKGKLKELNRQRRERDKQRRQEEREREKSDRLNNKLEQLMQLNKR
;
A
#
# COMPACT_ATOMS: atom_id res chain seq x y z
N MET A 1 28.78 18.84 -46.67
CA MET A 1 28.90 17.72 -45.71
C MET A 1 27.74 17.82 -44.73
N GLN A 2 27.16 16.67 -44.42
CA GLN A 2 25.80 16.49 -43.93
C GLN A 2 25.59 16.97 -42.49
N GLN A 3 24.37 17.44 -42.24
CA GLN A 3 23.77 17.67 -40.93
C GLN A 3 23.52 16.32 -40.23
N SER A 4 23.95 16.16 -38.99
CA SER A 4 23.37 15.15 -38.06
C SER A 4 23.88 15.33 -36.63
N GLU A 5 23.19 16.12 -35.81
CA GLU A 5 23.16 15.89 -34.36
C GLU A 5 21.74 16.13 -33.84
N SER A 6 20.89 15.11 -33.97
CA SER A 6 19.56 15.06 -33.38
C SER A 6 19.52 14.02 -32.27
N ASN A 7 18.88 14.39 -31.16
CA ASN A 7 18.26 13.55 -30.14
C ASN A 7 19.15 12.71 -29.23
N LYS A 8 19.52 13.29 -28.07
CA LYS A 8 19.90 12.55 -26.87
C LYS A 8 19.27 13.09 -25.57
N VAL A 9 18.00 13.50 -25.60
CA VAL A 9 17.32 14.06 -24.41
C VAL A 9 16.00 13.38 -23.98
N ASN A 10 15.56 12.29 -24.62
CA ASN A 10 14.22 11.71 -24.35
C ASN A 10 14.17 10.45 -23.46
N ASP A 11 15.28 9.95 -22.90
CA ASP A 11 15.28 8.68 -22.16
C ASP A 11 14.95 8.79 -20.66
N ALA A 12 15.10 9.97 -20.04
CA ALA A 12 14.92 10.11 -18.59
C ALA A 12 13.44 10.15 -18.14
N ALA A 13 12.53 10.61 -18.99
CA ALA A 13 11.12 10.83 -18.63
C ALA A 13 10.25 9.56 -18.66
N ASN A 14 10.71 8.46 -19.27
CA ASN A 14 9.88 7.26 -19.48
C ASN A 14 10.05 6.17 -18.39
N SER A 15 11.01 6.33 -17.47
CA SER A 15 11.32 5.32 -16.44
C SER A 15 10.44 5.41 -15.18
N ASP A 16 9.91 6.59 -14.86
CA ASP A 16 9.07 6.84 -13.67
C ASP A 16 7.62 6.37 -13.87
N SER A 17 7.08 6.56 -15.09
CA SER A 17 5.74 6.12 -15.46
C SER A 17 5.58 4.58 -15.41
N GLY A 18 6.60 3.83 -15.81
CA GLY A 18 6.65 2.36 -15.76
C GLY A 18 6.69 1.81 -14.32
N LYS A 19 7.45 2.45 -13.41
CA LYS A 19 7.51 2.09 -11.98
C LYS A 19 6.20 2.40 -11.26
N ALA A 20 5.56 3.53 -11.56
CA ALA A 20 4.26 3.88 -10.98
C ALA A 20 3.14 2.89 -11.40
N LYS A 21 3.12 2.48 -12.68
CA LYS A 21 2.18 1.48 -13.22
C LYS A 21 2.38 0.10 -12.57
N SER A 22 3.61 -0.37 -12.40
CA SER A 22 3.90 -1.68 -11.78
C SER A 22 3.52 -1.70 -10.29
N LYS A 23 3.79 -0.60 -9.56
CA LYS A 23 3.39 -0.43 -8.15
C LYS A 23 1.87 -0.43 -7.99
N SER A 24 1.13 0.17 -8.93
CA SER A 24 -0.34 0.16 -8.94
C SER A 24 -0.92 -1.24 -9.18
N LYS A 25 -0.41 -1.97 -10.19
CA LYS A 25 -0.81 -3.37 -10.46
C LYS A 25 -0.55 -4.27 -9.25
N ASN A 26 0.61 -4.11 -8.60
CA ASN A 26 0.95 -4.86 -7.39
C ASN A 26 0.00 -4.54 -6.22
N ARG A 27 -0.41 -3.28 -6.03
CA ARG A 27 -1.42 -2.92 -5.02
C ARG A 27 -2.76 -3.58 -5.28
N ALA A 28 -3.26 -3.52 -6.52
CA ALA A 28 -4.52 -4.16 -6.89
C ALA A 28 -4.47 -5.67 -6.67
N ALA A 29 -3.37 -6.33 -7.06
CA ALA A 29 -3.20 -7.76 -6.85
C ALA A 29 -3.11 -8.15 -5.36
N ASN A 30 -2.49 -7.32 -4.52
CA ASN A 30 -2.48 -7.52 -3.07
C ASN A 30 -3.89 -7.38 -2.47
N GLN A 31 -4.64 -6.37 -2.89
CA GLN A 31 -6.02 -6.16 -2.44
C GLN A 31 -6.93 -7.32 -2.85
N ALA A 32 -6.81 -7.81 -4.08
CA ALA A 32 -7.56 -8.97 -4.55
C ALA A 32 -7.22 -10.24 -3.75
N ALA A 33 -5.93 -10.45 -3.42
CA ALA A 33 -5.52 -11.59 -2.61
C ALA A 33 -6.08 -11.53 -1.18
N VAL A 34 -6.11 -10.35 -0.56
CA VAL A 34 -6.72 -10.15 0.77
C VAL A 34 -8.22 -10.36 0.71
N GLN A 35 -8.88 -9.81 -0.31
CA GLN A 35 -10.33 -9.97 -0.49
C GLN A 35 -10.72 -11.44 -0.63
N LEU A 36 -9.94 -12.22 -1.39
CA LEU A 36 -10.14 -13.66 -1.51
C LEU A 36 -10.06 -14.37 -0.14
N LEU A 37 -9.07 -14.04 0.70
CA LEU A 37 -8.99 -14.64 2.04
C LEU A 37 -10.20 -14.29 2.93
N ILE A 38 -10.74 -13.08 2.81
CA ILE A 38 -11.93 -12.66 3.57
C ILE A 38 -13.17 -13.41 3.12
N GLU A 39 -13.32 -13.61 1.81
CA GLU A 39 -14.44 -14.37 1.25
C GLU A 39 -14.37 -15.85 1.61
N THR A 40 -13.17 -16.44 1.60
CA THR A 40 -12.97 -17.85 1.96
C THR A 40 -13.06 -18.09 3.48
N TYR A 41 -12.58 -17.16 4.30
CA TYR A 41 -12.50 -17.30 5.75
C TYR A 41 -13.05 -16.06 6.48
N PRO A 42 -14.38 -15.79 6.38
CA PRO A 42 -14.99 -14.60 6.94
C PRO A 42 -14.95 -14.55 8.48
N GLN A 43 -14.81 -15.71 9.13
CA GLN A 43 -14.69 -15.82 10.58
C GLN A 43 -13.31 -15.43 11.10
N THR A 44 -12.30 -15.31 10.24
CA THR A 44 -10.91 -15.00 10.63
C THR A 44 -10.47 -13.66 10.09
N PHE A 45 -10.76 -13.40 8.81
CA PHE A 45 -10.33 -12.18 8.12
C PHE A 45 -11.52 -11.25 7.90
N SER A 46 -11.31 -9.97 8.21
CA SER A 46 -12.31 -8.92 7.98
C SER A 46 -11.62 -7.61 7.63
N ARG A 47 -12.27 -6.77 6.81
CA ARG A 47 -11.76 -5.43 6.49
C ARG A 47 -12.09 -4.40 7.56
N ASN A 48 -13.21 -4.60 8.25
CA ASN A 48 -13.75 -3.64 9.21
C ASN A 48 -13.30 -3.98 10.63
N GLN A 49 -13.29 -5.27 10.97
CA GLN A 49 -12.96 -5.76 12.31
C GLN A 49 -11.72 -6.66 12.23
N VAL A 50 -10.57 -6.03 12.02
CA VAL A 50 -9.28 -6.74 11.99
C VAL A 50 -8.96 -7.24 13.40
N ARG A 51 -8.64 -8.53 13.52
CA ARG A 51 -8.27 -9.21 14.76
C ARG A 51 -6.87 -9.83 14.68
N PRO A 52 -6.16 -10.00 15.82
CA PRO A 52 -4.89 -10.72 15.85
C PRO A 52 -5.04 -12.15 15.33
N LEU A 53 -4.13 -12.58 14.46
CA LEU A 53 -4.16 -13.94 13.92
C LEU A 53 -3.39 -14.91 14.82
N LYS A 54 -3.79 -16.19 14.80
CA LYS A 54 -3.04 -17.31 15.38
C LYS A 54 -1.60 -17.33 14.85
N ILE A 55 -0.64 -17.64 15.73
CA ILE A 55 0.74 -17.87 15.31
C ILE A 55 0.79 -19.15 14.47
N GLY A 56 1.37 -19.08 13.27
CA GLY A 56 1.40 -20.21 12.34
C GLY A 56 0.15 -20.37 11.47
N ILE A 57 -0.78 -19.39 11.45
CA ILE A 57 -1.98 -19.40 10.60
C ILE A 57 -1.69 -19.66 9.11
N GLN A 58 -0.47 -19.32 8.64
CA GLN A 58 -0.06 -19.60 7.28
C GLN A 58 -0.08 -21.10 6.97
N GLU A 59 0.42 -21.94 7.89
CA GLU A 59 0.50 -23.38 7.66
C GLU A 59 -0.90 -24.00 7.69
N ASP A 60 -1.77 -23.51 8.58
CA ASP A 60 -3.19 -23.90 8.59
C ASP A 60 -3.87 -23.57 7.26
N LEU A 61 -3.60 -22.39 6.68
CA LEU A 61 -4.14 -21.97 5.37
C LEU A 61 -3.62 -22.84 4.22
N LEU A 62 -2.37 -23.30 4.30
CA LEU A 62 -1.78 -24.17 3.30
C LEU A 62 -2.30 -25.60 3.40
N ALA A 63 -2.64 -26.06 4.60
CA ALA A 63 -3.21 -27.38 4.83
C ALA A 63 -4.66 -27.49 4.32
N ASP A 64 -5.45 -26.42 4.39
CA ASP A 64 -6.84 -26.40 3.90
C ASP A 64 -6.92 -26.29 2.35
N ASP A 65 -5.82 -25.90 1.68
CA ASP A 65 -5.63 -25.82 0.21
C ASP A 65 -6.73 -25.09 -0.62
N LYS A 66 -7.64 -24.36 0.04
CA LYS A 66 -8.69 -23.57 -0.65
C LYS A 66 -8.14 -22.39 -1.43
N VAL A 67 -6.96 -21.90 -1.06
CA VAL A 67 -6.32 -20.73 -1.67
C VAL A 67 -4.87 -21.04 -1.99
N SER A 68 -4.43 -20.71 -3.20
CA SER A 68 -3.07 -21.01 -3.63
C SER A 68 -2.00 -20.33 -2.76
N LYS A 69 -0.90 -21.05 -2.49
CA LYS A 69 0.23 -20.60 -1.64
C LYS A 69 0.73 -19.19 -1.94
N ASN A 70 0.82 -18.83 -3.22
CA ASN A 70 1.27 -17.50 -3.64
C ASN A 70 0.29 -16.40 -3.24
N LYS A 71 -1.03 -16.66 -3.35
CA LYS A 71 -2.07 -15.73 -2.93
C LYS A 71 -2.10 -15.60 -1.41
N VAL A 72 -1.99 -16.71 -0.67
CA VAL A 72 -1.91 -16.72 0.81
C VAL A 72 -0.75 -15.84 1.29
N LYS A 73 0.47 -16.10 0.83
CA LYS A 73 1.65 -15.31 1.23
C LYS A 73 1.50 -13.82 0.91
N ARG A 74 1.01 -13.51 -0.29
CA ARG A 74 0.78 -12.13 -0.73
C ARG A 74 -0.26 -11.43 0.16
N ALA A 75 -1.38 -12.09 0.43
CA ALA A 75 -2.46 -11.57 1.24
C ALA A 75 -2.01 -11.34 2.69
N LEU A 76 -1.43 -12.35 3.34
CA LEU A 76 -0.93 -12.26 4.72
C LEU A 76 0.09 -11.13 4.88
N ALA A 77 1.05 -11.03 3.96
CA ALA A 77 2.04 -9.96 3.98
C ALA A 77 1.39 -8.58 3.90
N SER A 78 0.30 -8.41 3.14
CA SER A 78 -0.41 -7.14 3.07
C SER A 78 -1.29 -6.88 4.29
N TYR A 79 -1.95 -7.92 4.82
CA TYR A 79 -2.91 -7.83 5.92
C TYR A 79 -2.23 -7.49 7.25
N VAL A 80 -1.19 -8.24 7.61
CA VAL A 80 -0.46 -8.11 8.89
C VAL A 80 0.35 -6.81 8.98
N ARG A 81 0.76 -6.23 7.85
CA ARG A 81 1.47 -4.93 7.82
C ARG A 81 0.54 -3.73 7.80
N SER A 82 -0.78 -3.93 7.85
CA SER A 82 -1.75 -2.84 7.81
C SER A 82 -1.82 -2.10 9.15
N LEU A 83 -2.16 -0.81 9.09
CA LEU A 83 -2.40 -0.01 10.31
C LEU A 83 -3.53 -0.59 11.16
N ALA A 84 -4.57 -1.15 10.53
CA ALA A 84 -5.69 -1.76 11.25
C ALA A 84 -5.23 -3.00 12.04
N TYR A 85 -4.32 -3.80 11.48
CA TYR A 85 -3.76 -4.97 12.17
C TYR A 85 -2.89 -4.57 13.38
N TYR A 86 -2.01 -3.59 13.23
CA TYR A 86 -1.23 -3.12 14.39
C TYR A 86 -2.11 -2.52 15.50
N ARG A 87 -3.29 -1.97 15.17
CA ARG A 87 -4.25 -1.50 16.18
C ARG A 87 -4.94 -2.63 16.93
N SER A 88 -5.12 -3.79 16.30
CA SER A 88 -5.77 -4.93 16.94
C SER A 88 -4.85 -5.69 17.89
N LEU A 89 -3.53 -5.52 17.77
CA LEU A 89 -2.52 -6.13 18.66
C LEU A 89 -2.45 -5.40 20.01
N GLN A 90 -3.44 -5.66 20.86
CA GLN A 90 -3.49 -5.18 22.25
C GLN A 90 -3.11 -6.31 23.21
N ALA A 91 -2.47 -5.98 24.33
CA ALA A 91 -2.08 -6.98 25.32
C ALA A 91 -3.33 -7.73 25.83
N GLY A 92 -3.25 -9.06 25.90
CA GLY A 92 -4.36 -9.92 26.30
C GLY A 92 -5.45 -10.12 25.24
N ALA A 93 -5.32 -9.52 24.04
CA ALA A 93 -6.28 -9.77 22.97
C ALA A 93 -6.17 -11.20 22.46
N ASP A 94 -7.32 -11.87 22.30
CA ASP A 94 -7.38 -13.22 21.77
C ASP A 94 -7.02 -13.25 20.29
N ARG A 95 -6.17 -14.20 19.93
CA ARG A 95 -5.82 -14.52 18.54
C ARG A 95 -6.87 -15.43 17.96
N VAL A 96 -7.21 -15.23 16.69
CA VAL A 96 -8.20 -16.05 15.99
C VAL A 96 -7.53 -17.05 15.05
N ASP A 97 -8.02 -18.29 15.06
CA ASP A 97 -7.68 -19.32 14.08
C ASP A 97 -8.58 -19.25 12.82
N LEU A 98 -8.50 -20.24 11.94
CA LEU A 98 -9.28 -20.33 10.70
C LEU A 98 -10.77 -20.52 10.89
N GLN A 99 -11.18 -21.02 12.05
CA GLN A 99 -12.56 -21.26 12.42
C GLN A 99 -13.13 -20.06 13.21
N GLY A 100 -12.28 -19.10 13.56
CA GLY A 100 -12.62 -17.93 14.36
C GLY A 100 -12.60 -18.19 15.87
N ALA A 101 -12.07 -19.34 16.31
CA ALA A 101 -11.89 -19.68 17.71
C ALA A 101 -10.62 -19.03 18.28
N ALA A 102 -10.58 -18.89 19.60
CA ALA A 102 -9.44 -18.33 20.31
C ALA A 102 -8.26 -19.32 20.27
N ALA A 103 -7.12 -18.87 19.77
CA ALA A 103 -5.92 -19.66 19.55
C ALA A 103 -4.67 -18.94 20.08
N GLY A 104 -4.70 -18.63 21.37
CA GLY A 104 -3.67 -17.92 22.11
C GLY A 104 -3.95 -16.42 22.25
N GLN A 105 -3.05 -15.71 22.90
CA GLN A 105 -3.21 -14.29 23.22
C GLN A 105 -2.01 -13.47 22.75
N VAL A 106 -2.23 -12.17 22.59
CA VAL A 106 -1.16 -11.21 22.30
C VAL A 106 -0.45 -10.85 23.60
N THR A 107 0.87 -11.01 23.62
CA THR A 107 1.70 -10.68 24.77
C THR A 107 1.88 -9.16 24.92
N GLU A 108 2.26 -8.71 26.12
CA GLU A 108 2.54 -7.29 26.37
C GLU A 108 3.66 -6.75 25.47
N ALA A 109 4.77 -7.51 25.33
CA ALA A 109 5.89 -7.13 24.48
C ALA A 109 5.48 -6.97 23.00
N GLU A 110 4.62 -7.84 22.48
CA GLU A 110 4.09 -7.72 21.12
C GLU A 110 3.21 -6.49 20.97
N ALA A 111 2.37 -6.19 21.96
CA ALA A 111 1.52 -5.01 21.96
C ALA A 111 2.33 -3.71 22.00
N GLU A 112 3.40 -3.65 22.80
CA GLU A 112 4.33 -2.52 22.84
C GLU A 112 5.03 -2.32 21.50
N HIS A 113 5.55 -3.40 20.91
CA HIS A 113 6.15 -3.34 19.58
C HIS A 113 5.14 -2.86 18.52
N ALA A 114 3.89 -3.32 18.58
CA ALA A 114 2.82 -2.88 17.69
C ALA A 114 2.52 -1.38 17.85
N LYS A 115 2.46 -0.86 19.09
CA LYS A 115 2.32 0.59 19.36
C LYS A 115 3.46 1.40 18.73
N GLY A 116 4.70 0.92 18.84
CA GLY A 116 5.86 1.54 18.20
C GLY A 116 5.72 1.60 16.67
N LYS A 117 5.35 0.48 16.04
CA LYS A 117 5.12 0.42 14.58
C LYS A 117 3.96 1.30 14.15
N LEU A 118 2.89 1.40 14.94
CA LEU A 118 1.75 2.26 14.65
C LEU A 118 2.18 3.74 14.61
N LYS A 119 3.00 4.18 15.57
CA LYS A 119 3.53 5.56 15.61
C LYS A 119 4.36 5.87 14.36
N GLU A 120 5.25 4.95 13.98
CA GLU A 120 6.10 5.07 12.79
C GLU A 120 5.27 5.18 11.51
N LEU A 121 4.34 4.24 11.30
CA LEU A 121 3.50 4.20 10.10
C LEU A 121 2.61 5.45 9.98
N ASN A 122 2.08 5.95 11.10
CA ASN A 122 1.31 7.19 11.12
C ASN A 122 2.19 8.41 10.82
N ARG A 123 3.45 8.45 11.28
CA ARG A 123 4.40 9.52 10.92
C ARG A 123 4.67 9.50 9.42
N GLN A 124 5.07 8.36 8.87
CA GLN A 124 5.35 8.21 7.44
C GLN A 124 4.14 8.54 6.57
N ARG A 125 2.92 8.18 7.01
CA ARG A 125 1.69 8.54 6.29
C ARG A 125 1.52 10.06 6.24
N ARG A 126 1.66 10.74 7.38
CA ARG A 126 1.55 12.20 7.45
C ARG A 126 2.59 12.91 6.59
N GLU A 127 3.83 12.43 6.58
CA GLU A 127 4.90 12.96 5.74
C GLU A 127 4.59 12.80 4.25
N ARG A 128 4.17 11.60 3.82
CA ARG A 128 3.75 11.36 2.43
C ARG A 128 2.55 12.20 2.02
N ASP A 129 1.57 12.36 2.91
CA ASP A 129 0.38 13.18 2.63
C ASP A 129 0.73 14.67 2.56
N LYS A 130 1.76 15.12 3.27
CA LYS A 130 2.31 16.49 3.17
C LYS A 130 3.07 16.68 1.85
N GLN A 131 3.93 15.74 1.48
CA GLN A 131 4.67 15.76 0.22
C GLN A 131 3.74 15.80 -0.99
N ARG A 132 2.74 14.90 -1.03
CA ARG A 132 1.73 14.88 -2.11
C ARG A 132 1.01 16.22 -2.27
N ARG A 133 0.58 16.82 -1.15
CA ARG A 133 -0.08 18.14 -1.15
C ARG A 133 0.84 19.26 -1.61
N GLN A 134 2.14 19.16 -1.36
CA GLN A 134 3.11 20.14 -1.85
C GLN A 134 3.33 19.98 -3.36
N GLU A 135 3.55 18.76 -3.83
CA GLU A 135 3.71 18.44 -5.26
C GLU A 135 2.48 18.86 -6.07
N GLU A 136 1.26 18.64 -5.56
CA GLU A 136 0.01 19.09 -6.19
C GLU A 136 -0.03 20.61 -6.32
N ARG A 137 0.32 21.36 -5.26
CA ARG A 137 0.37 22.83 -5.31
C ARG A 137 1.44 23.35 -6.26
N GLU A 138 2.59 22.69 -6.34
CA GLU A 138 3.67 23.07 -7.25
C GLU A 138 3.27 22.81 -8.71
N ARG A 139 2.63 21.67 -8.99
CA ARG A 139 2.04 21.38 -10.31
C ARG A 139 1.00 22.42 -10.71
N GLU A 140 0.05 22.73 -9.83
CA GLU A 140 -0.97 23.76 -10.10
C GLU A 140 -0.35 25.14 -10.37
N LYS A 141 0.70 25.53 -9.63
CA LYS A 141 1.42 26.79 -9.89
C LYS A 141 2.12 26.76 -11.24
N SER A 142 2.77 25.65 -11.58
CA SER A 142 3.43 25.49 -12.87
C SER A 142 2.44 25.53 -14.02
N ASP A 143 1.30 24.86 -13.90
CA ASP A 143 0.25 24.85 -14.92
C ASP A 143 -0.32 26.25 -15.13
N ARG A 144 -0.57 26.99 -14.04
CA ARG A 144 -1.00 28.41 -14.12
C ARG A 144 0.03 29.28 -14.82
N LEU A 145 1.31 29.11 -14.52
CA LEU A 145 2.39 29.87 -15.13
C LEU A 145 2.51 29.55 -16.63
N ASN A 146 2.46 28.27 -17.00
CA ASN A 146 2.50 27.81 -18.38
C ASN A 146 1.33 28.37 -19.19
N ASN A 147 0.11 28.28 -18.66
CA ASN A 147 -1.08 28.84 -19.31
C ASN A 147 -0.95 30.36 -19.49
N LYS A 148 -0.37 31.06 -18.50
CA LYS A 148 -0.15 32.50 -18.60
C LYS A 148 0.89 32.85 -19.66
N LEU A 149 1.97 32.08 -19.74
CA LEU A 149 3.01 32.26 -20.74
C LEU A 149 2.46 32.03 -22.15
N GLU A 150 1.67 30.98 -22.35
CA GLU A 150 1.01 30.69 -23.62
C GLU A 150 0.10 31.85 -24.06
N GLN A 151 -0.69 32.41 -23.13
CA GLN A 151 -1.52 33.58 -23.40
C GLN A 151 -0.70 34.79 -23.86
N LEU A 152 0.45 35.05 -23.22
CA LEU A 152 1.33 36.16 -23.60
C LEU A 152 1.99 35.94 -24.96
N MET A 153 2.42 34.70 -25.26
CA MET A 153 3.00 34.36 -26.57
C MET A 153 2.01 34.50 -27.71
N GLN A 154 0.72 34.23 -27.47
CA GLN A 154 -0.35 34.45 -28.45
C GLN A 154 -0.61 35.94 -28.69
N LEU A 155 -0.49 36.77 -27.65
CA LEU A 155 -0.71 38.21 -27.74
C LEU A 155 0.39 38.91 -28.56
N ASN A 156 1.63 38.43 -28.47
CA ASN A 156 2.80 39.01 -29.14
C ASN A 156 3.00 38.50 -30.58
N LYS A 157 2.07 37.67 -31.08
CA LYS A 157 2.06 37.11 -32.44
C LYS A 157 1.10 37.85 -33.40
N ARG A 158 0.43 38.90 -32.92
CA ARG A 158 -0.38 39.84 -33.73
C ARG A 158 0.39 41.15 -33.88
#